data_AF-A0AAU9V2I1-F1
#
_entry.id   AF-A0AAU9V2I1-F1
#
_cell.length_a   1.000
_cell.length_b   1.000
_cell.length_c   1.000
_cell.angle_alpha   90.00
_cell.angle_beta   90.00
_cell.angle_gamma   90.00
#
_symmetry.space_group_name_H-M   'P 1'
#
loop_
_entity.id
_entity.type
_entity.pdbx_description
1 polymer ?
#
loop_
_entity_poly.entity_id
_entity_poly.type
_entity_poly.pdbx_seq_one_letter_code
_entity_poly.pdbx_strand_id
1 'polypeptide(L)'
;MKWNLLMKTFFYVSMVALLIFLYNSLREFKNKNENSFHVKSLKKSLKKIMIKTEEKRNFYEKSKMKYILQWSSPNNSPFVYMGVGQSGFIERNCTFTNCFVTSDRNYFDDYTKFDVIAFNGPDVVRLSEHTLPKRRSVHQKFVFGSIESPHYYPVCSNKLDNFFNWTWTYKVTSDARWGYMVVRDSNYKVIGPNVEMHWMKKVAMAPVSVEFKEKLKTKTKAAAWFVSNCYSRSGREQFVKKLKEKLKKHKLSIDIYGDCGTLKCPRKKQDECTKMIERDYYFYLSFENSFAEDYVTEKLLYPLQNNAVPIVYGGANYTR
;
A
#
# COMPACT_ATOMS: atom_id res chain seq x y z
N MET A 1 59.32 -59.64 -11.51
CA MET A 1 58.58 -58.36 -11.48
C MET A 1 57.24 -58.35 -12.25
N LYS A 2 56.93 -59.31 -13.14
CA LYS A 2 55.64 -59.34 -13.89
C LYS A 2 54.44 -59.96 -13.14
N TRP A 3 54.68 -60.82 -12.16
CA TRP A 3 53.62 -61.54 -11.42
C TRP A 3 52.84 -60.64 -10.44
N ASN A 4 53.47 -59.57 -9.94
CA ASN A 4 52.89 -58.63 -8.97
C ASN A 4 51.93 -57.60 -9.62
N LEU A 5 52.08 -57.35 -10.93
CA LEU A 5 51.21 -56.45 -11.68
C LEU A 5 49.89 -57.15 -12.04
N LEU A 6 49.97 -58.41 -12.48
CA LEU A 6 48.81 -59.24 -12.85
C LEU A 6 47.85 -59.50 -11.67
N MET A 7 48.38 -59.78 -10.48
CA MET A 7 47.56 -59.97 -9.28
C MET A 7 46.88 -58.68 -8.82
N LYS A 8 47.57 -57.52 -8.91
CA LYS A 8 46.98 -56.22 -8.60
C LYS A 8 45.90 -55.83 -9.61
N THR A 9 46.11 -56.10 -10.90
CA THR A 9 45.09 -55.84 -11.92
C THR A 9 43.88 -56.75 -11.74
N PHE A 10 44.08 -58.04 -11.40
CA PHE A 10 42.98 -58.96 -11.15
C PHE A 10 42.15 -58.54 -9.94
N PHE A 11 42.80 -58.12 -8.85
CA PHE A 11 42.13 -57.62 -7.64
C PHE A 11 41.34 -56.32 -7.90
N TYR A 12 41.89 -55.40 -8.71
CA TYR A 12 41.18 -54.17 -9.08
C TYR A 12 39.96 -54.46 -9.95
N VAL A 13 40.10 -55.36 -10.93
CA VAL A 13 38.99 -55.75 -11.81
C VAL A 13 37.90 -56.48 -11.02
N SER A 14 38.26 -57.35 -10.08
CA SER A 14 37.28 -58.03 -9.22
C SER A 14 36.57 -57.05 -8.28
N MET A 15 37.27 -56.07 -7.71
CA MET A 15 36.66 -55.05 -6.85
C MET A 15 35.69 -54.15 -7.62
N VAL A 16 36.07 -53.72 -8.84
CA VAL A 16 35.19 -52.92 -9.71
C VAL A 16 33.96 -53.72 -10.14
N ALA A 17 34.11 -55.01 -10.48
CA ALA A 17 32.98 -55.87 -10.80
C ALA A 17 32.00 -56.03 -9.61
N LEU A 18 32.53 -56.14 -8.39
CA LEU A 18 31.74 -56.23 -7.16
C LEU A 18 30.98 -54.94 -6.87
N LEU A 19 31.60 -53.78 -7.09
CA LEU A 19 30.95 -52.47 -6.96
C LEU A 19 29.86 -52.26 -8.01
N ILE A 20 30.08 -52.69 -9.25
CA ILE A 20 29.06 -52.66 -10.33
C ILE A 20 27.89 -53.59 -9.98
N PHE A 21 28.17 -54.78 -9.48
CA PHE A 21 27.15 -55.73 -9.04
C PHE A 21 26.32 -55.16 -7.88
N LEU A 22 26.96 -54.62 -6.84
CA LEU A 22 26.29 -53.96 -5.72
C LEU A 22 25.45 -52.76 -6.17
N TYR A 23 25.97 -51.93 -7.06
CA TYR A 23 25.24 -50.80 -7.63
C TYR A 23 23.99 -51.27 -8.39
N ASN A 24 24.10 -52.31 -9.21
CA ASN A 24 22.97 -52.85 -9.98
C ASN A 24 21.94 -53.53 -9.07
N SER A 25 22.36 -54.29 -8.05
CA SER A 25 21.45 -54.88 -7.06
C SER A 25 20.72 -53.82 -6.24
N LEU A 26 21.41 -52.76 -5.81
CA LEU A 26 20.78 -51.63 -5.11
C LEU A 26 19.80 -50.87 -6.02
N ARG A 27 20.16 -50.70 -7.30
CA ARG A 27 19.30 -50.07 -8.32
C ARG A 27 18.05 -50.90 -8.59
N GLU A 28 18.16 -52.22 -8.71
CA GLU A 28 17.01 -53.12 -8.84
C GLU A 28 16.13 -53.10 -7.59
N PHE A 29 16.72 -53.08 -6.39
CA PHE A 29 15.98 -52.99 -5.14
C PHE A 29 15.19 -51.68 -5.02
N LYS A 30 15.80 -50.55 -5.42
CA LYS A 30 15.12 -49.24 -5.46
C LYS A 30 13.99 -49.22 -6.50
N ASN A 31 14.22 -49.77 -7.69
CA ASN A 31 13.21 -49.83 -8.75
C ASN A 31 12.03 -50.77 -8.43
N LYS A 32 12.26 -51.92 -7.76
CA LYS A 32 11.18 -52.80 -7.29
C LYS A 32 10.28 -52.11 -6.25
N ASN A 33 10.88 -51.34 -5.34
CA ASN A 33 10.13 -50.61 -4.31
C ASN A 33 9.38 -49.39 -4.87
N GLU A 34 9.92 -48.69 -5.87
CA GLU A 34 9.20 -47.56 -6.51
C GLU A 34 8.07 -48.02 -7.44
N ASN A 35 8.18 -49.21 -8.07
CA ASN A 35 7.15 -49.75 -8.96
C ASN A 35 6.09 -50.60 -8.28
N SER A 36 6.23 -50.91 -6.99
CA SER A 36 5.15 -51.54 -6.23
C SER A 36 3.90 -50.66 -6.24
N PHE A 37 2.80 -51.21 -6.79
CA PHE A 37 1.49 -50.57 -6.85
C PHE A 37 1.04 -50.06 -5.46
N HIS A 38 1.36 -50.83 -4.41
CA HIS A 38 1.10 -50.45 -3.02
C HIS A 38 1.85 -49.18 -2.60
N VAL A 39 3.12 -49.02 -2.98
CA VAL A 39 3.93 -47.84 -2.63
C VAL A 39 3.45 -46.59 -3.37
N LYS A 40 3.08 -46.71 -4.66
CA LYS A 40 2.48 -45.60 -5.42
C LYS A 40 1.13 -45.17 -4.83
N SER A 41 0.29 -46.14 -4.43
CA SER A 41 -0.99 -45.90 -3.76
C SER A 41 -0.82 -45.19 -2.41
N LEU A 42 0.12 -45.64 -1.59
CA LEU A 42 0.47 -45.01 -0.31
C LEU A 42 0.96 -43.56 -0.49
N LYS A 43 1.85 -43.29 -1.45
CA LYS A 43 2.32 -41.92 -1.76
C LYS A 43 1.17 -41.01 -2.18
N LYS A 44 0.22 -41.51 -2.99
CA LYS A 44 -0.96 -40.75 -3.42
C LYS A 44 -1.88 -40.41 -2.23
N SER A 45 -2.11 -41.38 -1.34
CA SER A 45 -2.89 -41.21 -0.12
C SER A 45 -2.24 -40.21 0.85
N LEU A 46 -0.92 -40.30 1.04
CA LEU A 46 -0.14 -39.34 1.85
C LEU A 46 -0.25 -37.92 1.29
N LYS A 47 -0.10 -37.74 -0.03
CA LYS A 47 -0.26 -36.42 -0.66
C LYS A 47 -1.66 -35.85 -0.45
N LYS A 48 -2.71 -36.67 -0.54
CA LYS A 48 -4.09 -36.26 -0.25
C LYS A 48 -4.30 -35.86 1.22
N ILE A 49 -3.68 -36.58 2.15
CA ILE A 49 -3.71 -36.24 3.59
C ILE A 49 -2.97 -34.94 3.87
N MET A 50 -1.81 -34.72 3.24
CA MET A 50 -1.06 -33.47 3.36
C MET A 50 -1.87 -32.27 2.86
N ILE A 51 -2.48 -32.37 1.67
CA ILE A 51 -3.36 -31.33 1.12
C ILE A 51 -4.53 -31.06 2.08
N LYS A 52 -5.22 -32.10 2.56
CA LYS A 52 -6.35 -31.94 3.50
C LYS A 52 -5.91 -31.34 4.84
N THR A 53 -4.72 -31.66 5.31
CA THR A 53 -4.13 -31.08 6.53
C THR A 53 -3.77 -29.61 6.33
N GLU A 54 -3.22 -29.26 5.18
CA GLU A 54 -2.89 -27.89 4.79
C GLU A 54 -4.16 -27.04 4.59
N GLU A 55 -5.19 -27.58 3.95
CA GLU A 55 -6.52 -26.98 3.85
C GLU A 55 -7.16 -26.76 5.23
N LYS A 56 -7.11 -27.76 6.12
CA LYS A 56 -7.60 -27.63 7.50
C LYS A 56 -6.81 -26.60 8.29
N ARG A 57 -5.49 -26.57 8.15
CA ARG A 57 -4.62 -25.58 8.80
C ARG A 57 -4.91 -24.17 8.28
N ASN A 58 -5.07 -24.02 6.96
CA ASN A 58 -5.45 -22.75 6.34
C ASN A 58 -6.85 -22.30 6.77
N PHE A 59 -7.80 -23.22 6.90
CA PHE A 59 -9.13 -22.93 7.44
C PHE A 59 -9.04 -22.50 8.92
N TYR A 60 -8.27 -23.23 9.73
CA TYR A 60 -8.07 -22.91 11.14
C TYR A 60 -7.36 -21.55 11.33
N GLU A 61 -6.29 -21.28 10.60
CA GLU A 61 -5.60 -19.98 10.62
C GLU A 61 -6.49 -18.83 10.12
N LYS A 62 -7.35 -19.07 9.12
CA LYS A 62 -8.38 -18.12 8.68
C LYS A 62 -9.50 -17.91 9.70
N SER A 63 -9.76 -18.89 10.56
CA SER A 63 -10.78 -18.80 11.62
C SER A 63 -10.25 -18.17 12.91
N LYS A 64 -8.93 -18.19 13.14
CA LYS A 64 -8.32 -17.66 14.36
C LYS A 64 -8.43 -16.13 14.40
N MET A 65 -8.99 -15.61 15.50
CA MET A 65 -9.10 -14.16 15.71
C MET A 65 -7.73 -13.49 15.76
N LYS A 66 -7.59 -12.36 15.08
CA LYS A 66 -6.42 -11.48 15.08
C LYS A 66 -6.70 -10.22 15.87
N TYR A 67 -5.85 -9.91 16.84
CA TYR A 67 -6.05 -8.76 17.71
C TYR A 67 -5.10 -7.62 17.34
N ILE A 68 -5.67 -6.44 17.12
CA ILE A 68 -4.97 -5.23 16.70
C ILE A 68 -5.14 -4.16 17.78
N LEU A 69 -4.02 -3.75 18.37
CA LEU A 69 -3.96 -2.65 19.33
C LEU A 69 -3.59 -1.35 18.62
N GLN A 70 -4.41 -0.31 18.76
CA GLN A 70 -4.05 1.06 18.41
C GLN A 70 -3.30 1.67 19.59
N TRP A 71 -1.97 1.76 19.50
CA TRP A 71 -1.13 2.24 20.61
C TRP A 71 -1.31 3.73 20.87
N SER A 72 -1.37 4.52 19.80
CA SER A 72 -1.63 5.96 19.83
C SER A 72 -3.11 6.26 19.65
N SER A 73 -3.47 7.55 19.55
CA SER A 73 -4.87 7.99 19.52
C SER A 73 -5.66 7.29 18.40
N PRO A 74 -6.80 6.64 18.71
CA PRO A 74 -7.66 6.02 17.70
C PRO A 74 -8.42 7.06 16.86
N ASN A 75 -8.46 8.32 17.30
CA ASN A 75 -9.21 9.40 16.65
C ASN A 75 -8.46 10.05 15.48
N ASN A 76 -7.19 9.70 15.27
CA ASN A 76 -6.35 10.27 14.23
C ASN A 76 -6.34 9.39 12.98
N SER A 77 -6.35 9.98 11.78
CA SER A 77 -6.20 9.23 10.52
C SER A 77 -4.83 8.55 10.45
N PRO A 78 -4.73 7.27 10.05
CA PRO A 78 -5.80 6.46 9.45
C PRO A 78 -6.67 5.64 10.44
N PHE A 79 -6.41 5.73 11.75
CA PHE A 79 -6.97 4.84 12.77
C PHE A 79 -8.47 5.01 12.96
N VAL A 80 -8.96 6.23 12.81
CA VAL A 80 -10.40 6.56 12.92
C VAL A 80 -11.27 5.75 11.96
N TYR A 81 -10.71 5.25 10.86
CA TYR A 81 -11.44 4.47 9.86
C TYR A 81 -11.44 2.95 10.13
N MET A 82 -10.67 2.46 11.11
CA MET A 82 -10.54 1.02 11.37
C MET A 82 -11.80 0.39 11.98
N GLY A 83 -12.63 1.17 12.67
CA GLY A 83 -13.71 0.65 13.52
C GLY A 83 -13.20 0.08 14.84
N VAL A 84 -14.12 -0.41 15.69
CA VAL A 84 -13.82 -0.95 17.03
C VAL A 84 -14.35 -2.38 17.11
N GLY A 85 -13.61 -3.26 17.79
CA GLY A 85 -13.85 -4.69 17.75
C GLY A 85 -13.78 -5.21 16.32
N GLN A 86 -14.79 -5.97 15.90
CA GLN A 86 -14.88 -6.49 14.53
C GLN A 86 -15.71 -5.61 13.58
N SER A 87 -16.33 -4.53 14.08
CA SER A 87 -17.36 -3.79 13.34
C SER A 87 -16.83 -3.29 11.99
N GLY A 88 -15.61 -2.74 11.99
CA GLY A 88 -15.02 -2.17 10.80
C GLY A 88 -14.77 -3.17 9.66
N PHE A 89 -14.66 -4.46 9.97
CA PHE A 89 -14.50 -5.53 8.98
C PHE A 89 -15.84 -6.12 8.56
N ILE A 90 -16.77 -6.30 9.52
CA ILE A 90 -18.09 -6.88 9.27
C ILE A 90 -18.96 -5.91 8.46
N GLU A 91 -19.10 -4.67 8.92
CA GLU A 91 -19.98 -3.67 8.30
C GLU A 91 -19.53 -3.28 6.88
N ARG A 92 -18.25 -3.46 6.58
CA ARG A 92 -17.66 -3.19 5.26
C ARG A 92 -17.59 -4.43 4.36
N ASN A 93 -18.20 -5.54 4.79
CA ASN A 93 -18.22 -6.81 4.06
C ASN A 93 -16.80 -7.24 3.61
N CYS A 94 -15.81 -7.09 4.50
CA CYS A 94 -14.45 -7.51 4.20
C CYS A 94 -14.37 -9.04 4.02
N THR A 95 -13.48 -9.50 3.14
CA THR A 95 -13.23 -10.95 2.94
C THR A 95 -12.80 -11.65 4.22
N PHE A 96 -12.09 -10.94 5.11
CA PHE A 96 -11.68 -11.42 6.42
C PHE A 96 -12.33 -10.55 7.49
N THR A 97 -13.09 -11.19 8.39
CA THR A 97 -13.78 -10.54 9.51
C THR A 97 -13.28 -11.00 10.87
N ASN A 98 -12.31 -11.91 10.91
CA ASN A 98 -11.66 -12.43 12.11
C ASN A 98 -10.56 -11.48 12.66
N CYS A 99 -10.82 -10.17 12.63
CA CYS A 99 -9.93 -9.13 13.15
C CYS A 99 -10.66 -8.28 14.19
N PHE A 100 -10.05 -8.10 15.37
CA PHE A 100 -10.58 -7.33 16.48
C PHE A 100 -9.67 -6.13 16.79
N VAL A 101 -10.21 -4.91 16.72
CA VAL A 101 -9.48 -3.66 16.96
C VAL A 101 -9.84 -3.08 18.32
N THR A 102 -8.84 -2.64 19.08
CA THR A 102 -9.06 -1.89 20.32
C THR A 102 -7.94 -0.89 20.56
N SER A 103 -8.22 0.18 21.29
CA SER A 103 -7.22 1.10 21.84
C SER A 103 -6.92 0.82 23.33
N ASP A 104 -7.59 -0.17 23.93
CA ASP A 104 -7.34 -0.58 25.31
C ASP A 104 -6.08 -1.45 25.39
N ARG A 105 -5.02 -0.87 25.97
CA ARG A 105 -3.73 -1.54 26.15
C ARG A 105 -3.78 -2.66 27.18
N ASN A 106 -4.78 -2.65 28.06
CA ASN A 106 -4.96 -3.61 29.15
C ASN A 106 -5.95 -4.72 28.81
N TYR A 107 -6.47 -4.78 27.57
CA TYR A 107 -7.47 -5.77 27.17
C TYR A 107 -7.07 -7.24 27.47
N PHE A 108 -5.77 -7.55 27.50
CA PHE A 108 -5.25 -8.87 27.88
C PHE A 108 -4.32 -8.86 29.10
N ASP A 109 -4.26 -7.73 29.83
CA ASP A 109 -3.27 -7.38 30.85
C ASP A 109 -1.80 -7.40 30.38
N ASP A 110 -1.55 -7.83 29.14
CA ASP A 110 -0.25 -7.89 28.51
C ASP A 110 -0.38 -7.57 27.02
N TYR A 111 0.13 -6.41 26.61
CA TYR A 111 0.08 -5.98 25.23
C TYR A 111 0.89 -6.89 24.28
N THR A 112 1.75 -7.78 24.81
CA THR A 112 2.52 -8.72 23.98
C THR A 112 1.68 -9.85 23.36
N LYS A 113 0.42 -9.99 23.80
CA LYS A 113 -0.56 -10.97 23.29
C LYS A 113 -1.30 -10.51 22.03
N PHE A 114 -1.30 -9.21 21.72
CA PHE A 114 -1.88 -8.73 20.46
C PHE A 114 -1.08 -9.25 19.27
N ASP A 115 -1.70 -9.48 18.11
CA ASP A 115 -0.98 -9.85 16.88
C ASP A 115 -0.31 -8.61 16.26
N VAL A 116 -0.97 -7.46 16.32
CA VAL A 116 -0.53 -6.20 15.71
C VAL A 116 -0.61 -5.07 16.72
N ILE A 117 0.41 -4.21 16.76
CA ILE A 117 0.38 -2.93 17.47
C ILE A 117 0.61 -1.80 16.46
N ALA A 118 -0.37 -0.95 16.24
CA ALA A 118 -0.31 0.13 15.27
C ALA A 118 -0.02 1.47 15.94
N PHE A 119 0.87 2.26 15.32
CA PHE A 119 1.29 3.58 15.77
C PHE A 119 0.96 4.62 14.71
N ASN A 120 0.20 5.64 15.08
CA ASN A 120 -0.11 6.77 14.23
C ASN A 120 1.15 7.63 14.06
N GLY A 121 1.50 7.97 12.81
CA GLY A 121 2.73 8.69 12.47
C GLY A 121 2.90 10.02 13.21
N PRO A 122 1.96 10.97 13.03
CA PRO A 122 1.96 12.24 13.76
C PRO A 122 2.10 12.10 15.29
N ASP A 123 1.49 11.09 15.89
CA ASP A 123 1.55 10.87 17.34
C ASP A 123 2.89 10.26 17.75
N VAL A 124 3.32 9.17 17.10
CA VAL A 124 4.47 8.36 17.53
C VAL A 124 5.78 9.14 17.47
N VAL A 125 5.93 10.06 16.52
CA VAL A 125 7.13 10.91 16.45
C VAL A 125 7.27 11.82 17.69
N ARG A 126 6.14 12.17 18.31
CA ARG A 126 6.06 13.03 19.51
C ARG A 126 6.08 12.25 20.82
N LEU A 127 5.84 10.94 20.80
CA LEU A 127 5.85 10.11 22.01
C LEU A 127 7.24 10.05 22.64
N SER A 128 7.32 10.09 23.97
CA SER A 128 8.58 9.86 24.68
C SER A 128 8.93 8.37 24.67
N GLU A 129 10.21 8.05 24.76
CA GLU A 129 10.70 6.67 24.76
C GLU A 129 10.05 5.83 25.88
N HIS A 130 9.79 6.43 27.04
CA HIS A 130 9.14 5.75 28.17
C HIS A 130 7.70 5.32 27.89
N THR A 131 7.03 5.94 26.91
CA THR A 131 5.65 5.61 26.51
C THR A 131 5.57 4.59 25.38
N LEU A 132 6.70 4.21 24.78
CA LEU A 132 6.77 3.17 23.77
C LEU A 132 6.78 1.79 24.45
N PRO A 133 6.18 0.75 23.83
CA PRO A 133 6.29 -0.60 24.34
C PRO A 133 7.76 -1.06 24.31
N LYS A 134 8.23 -1.58 25.44
CA LYS A 134 9.61 -2.04 25.62
C LYS A 134 9.81 -3.52 25.32
N ARG A 135 8.71 -4.29 25.23
CA ARG A 135 8.72 -5.73 24.96
C ARG A 135 8.00 -6.02 23.65
N ARG A 136 8.36 -7.13 23.01
CA ARG A 136 7.70 -7.57 21.78
C ARG A 136 7.78 -9.09 21.66
N SER A 137 6.64 -9.74 21.43
CA SER A 137 6.61 -11.16 21.08
C SER A 137 7.07 -11.38 19.63
N VAL A 138 7.66 -12.54 19.32
CA VAL A 138 8.18 -12.84 17.96
C VAL A 138 7.09 -12.78 16.88
N HIS A 139 5.84 -13.10 17.23
CA HIS A 139 4.71 -13.04 16.29
C HIS A 139 4.19 -11.62 16.06
N GLN A 140 4.54 -10.65 16.93
CA GLN A 140 3.96 -9.32 16.89
C GLN A 140 4.50 -8.47 15.77
N LYS A 141 3.59 -7.76 15.09
CA LYS A 141 3.94 -6.77 14.09
C LYS A 141 3.67 -5.38 14.61
N PHE A 142 4.68 -4.53 14.69
CA PHE A 142 4.42 -3.10 14.91
C PHE A 142 4.31 -2.39 13.59
N VAL A 143 3.27 -1.59 13.45
CA VAL A 143 2.89 -0.96 12.19
C VAL A 143 3.03 0.56 12.34
N PHE A 144 3.79 1.18 11.45
CA PHE A 144 3.79 2.63 11.29
C PHE A 144 2.66 3.04 10.35
N GLY A 145 1.61 3.68 10.88
CA GLY A 145 0.45 4.12 10.13
C GLY A 145 0.42 5.62 9.93
N SER A 146 0.47 6.13 8.70
CA SER A 146 0.42 7.57 8.44
C SER A 146 -0.14 7.88 7.06
N ILE A 147 -1.01 8.89 7.00
CA ILE A 147 -1.41 9.53 5.73
C ILE A 147 -0.69 10.89 5.53
N GLU A 148 0.09 11.33 6.52
CA GLU A 148 0.80 12.61 6.51
C GLU A 148 2.21 12.48 5.94
N SER A 149 2.67 13.56 5.31
CA SER A 149 3.99 13.64 4.67
C SER A 149 5.14 13.61 5.68
N PRO A 150 6.27 12.91 5.37
CA PRO A 150 7.46 12.90 6.21
C PRO A 150 8.11 14.28 6.35
N HIS A 151 7.80 15.24 5.47
CA HIS A 151 8.26 16.62 5.64
C HIS A 151 7.63 17.27 6.89
N TYR A 152 6.37 16.96 7.21
CA TYR A 152 5.69 17.51 8.39
C TYR A 152 5.92 16.68 9.64
N TYR A 153 6.03 15.35 9.49
CA TYR A 153 6.21 14.42 10.60
C TYR A 153 7.38 13.47 10.34
N PRO A 154 8.62 13.99 10.32
CA PRO A 154 9.79 13.17 10.05
C PRO A 154 10.08 12.23 11.22
N VAL A 155 10.41 10.98 10.90
CA VAL A 155 10.87 9.97 11.87
C VAL A 155 12.39 10.08 12.01
N CYS A 156 12.89 11.16 12.61
CA CYS A 156 14.34 11.46 12.74
C CYS A 156 14.91 11.11 14.11
N SER A 157 14.32 10.16 14.85
CA SER A 157 14.76 9.81 16.20
C SER A 157 15.19 8.35 16.26
N ASN A 158 16.40 8.13 16.77
CA ASN A 158 16.99 6.81 16.99
C ASN A 158 16.13 5.87 17.85
N LYS A 159 15.25 6.42 18.71
CA LYS A 159 14.29 5.63 19.51
C LYS A 159 13.34 4.79 18.65
N LEU A 160 13.19 5.10 17.35
CA LEU A 160 12.34 4.39 16.40
C LEU A 160 13.15 3.58 15.37
N ASP A 161 14.48 3.48 15.52
CA ASP A 161 15.32 2.68 14.65
C ASP A 161 14.97 1.19 14.81
N ASN A 162 14.75 0.49 13.69
CA ASN A 162 14.34 -0.92 13.64
C ASN A 162 13.07 -1.25 14.45
N PHE A 163 12.25 -0.24 14.76
CA PHE A 163 11.10 -0.40 15.64
C PHE A 163 9.88 -1.02 14.93
N PHE A 164 9.60 -0.58 13.71
CA PHE A 164 8.43 -1.03 12.94
C PHE A 164 8.77 -2.25 12.07
N ASN A 165 7.81 -3.17 11.93
CA ASN A 165 7.90 -4.26 10.97
C ASN A 165 7.20 -3.93 9.65
N TRP A 166 6.08 -3.22 9.73
CA TRP A 166 5.23 -2.94 8.57
C TRP A 166 4.90 -1.46 8.47
N THR A 167 4.66 -1.01 7.25
CA THR A 167 4.13 0.33 6.97
C THR A 167 2.68 0.27 6.47
N TRP A 168 1.88 1.19 6.99
CA TRP A 168 0.51 1.43 6.56
C TRP A 168 0.33 2.89 6.15
N THR A 169 0.74 3.21 4.91
CA THR A 169 0.84 4.62 4.45
C THR A 169 0.38 4.81 3.02
N TYR A 170 0.41 6.05 2.53
CA TYR A 170 0.06 6.39 1.15
C TYR A 170 1.08 5.87 0.12
N LYS A 171 2.31 5.55 0.53
CA LYS A 171 3.36 5.03 -0.37
C LYS A 171 2.89 3.76 -1.07
N VAL A 172 3.17 3.66 -2.37
CA VAL A 172 2.77 2.50 -3.18
C VAL A 172 3.50 1.22 -2.77
N THR A 173 4.64 1.35 -2.09
CA THR A 173 5.48 0.24 -1.61
C THR A 173 5.20 -0.18 -0.17
N SER A 174 4.20 0.40 0.49
CA SER A 174 3.87 0.02 1.88
C SER A 174 3.25 -1.37 1.97
N ASP A 175 3.51 -2.10 3.06
CA ASP A 175 2.95 -3.44 3.31
C ASP A 175 1.42 -3.43 3.23
N ALA A 176 0.81 -2.38 3.77
CA ALA A 176 -0.59 -2.05 3.56
C ALA A 176 -0.70 -0.61 3.04
N ARG A 177 -1.50 -0.41 2.01
CA ARG A 177 -1.67 0.92 1.43
C ARG A 177 -2.86 1.67 2.02
N TRP A 178 -2.65 2.94 2.35
CA TRP A 178 -3.69 3.90 2.72
C TRP A 178 -3.44 5.26 2.08
N GLY A 179 -3.94 5.42 0.85
CA GLY A 179 -3.85 6.67 0.09
C GLY A 179 -5.17 7.42 0.02
N TYR A 180 -5.13 8.63 -0.51
CA TYR A 180 -6.31 9.48 -0.69
C TYR A 180 -7.19 9.09 -1.89
N MET A 181 -6.72 8.20 -2.76
CA MET A 181 -7.44 7.82 -3.98
C MET A 181 -7.10 6.42 -4.46
N VAL A 182 -8.02 5.88 -5.24
CA VAL A 182 -7.89 4.63 -5.99
C VAL A 182 -8.32 4.91 -7.43
N VAL A 183 -7.54 4.46 -8.40
CA VAL A 183 -7.85 4.61 -9.82
C VAL A 183 -8.54 3.34 -10.30
N ARG A 184 -9.71 3.50 -10.95
CA ARG A 184 -10.48 2.40 -11.54
C ARG A 184 -10.64 2.61 -13.03
N ASP A 185 -10.65 1.53 -13.79
CA ASP A 185 -11.04 1.55 -15.21
C ASP A 185 -12.57 1.63 -15.38
N SER A 186 -13.03 1.64 -16.63
CA SER A 186 -14.45 1.69 -16.98
C SER A 186 -15.26 0.46 -16.53
N ASN A 187 -14.59 -0.64 -16.15
CA ASN A 187 -15.19 -1.85 -15.62
C ASN A 187 -15.11 -1.90 -14.08
N TYR A 188 -14.81 -0.77 -13.44
CA TYR A 188 -14.63 -0.63 -11.99
C TYR A 188 -13.46 -1.45 -11.42
N LYS A 189 -12.57 -1.98 -12.25
CA LYS A 189 -11.38 -2.70 -11.79
C LYS A 189 -10.36 -1.70 -11.29
N VAL A 190 -9.79 -1.96 -10.11
CA VAL A 190 -8.69 -1.16 -9.58
C VAL A 190 -7.44 -1.36 -10.44
N ILE A 191 -6.93 -0.27 -11.02
CA ILE A 191 -5.73 -0.27 -11.88
C ILE A 191 -4.57 0.50 -11.27
N GLY A 192 -4.76 1.21 -10.16
CA GLY A 192 -3.69 1.91 -9.49
C GLY A 192 -4.13 2.74 -8.28
N PRO A 193 -3.21 3.56 -7.74
CA PRO A 193 -1.84 3.76 -8.26
C PRO A 193 -0.93 2.53 -8.08
N ASN A 194 0.06 2.32 -8.94
CA ASN A 194 1.03 1.23 -8.84
C ASN A 194 2.45 1.77 -9.07
N VAL A 195 3.47 1.00 -8.69
CA VAL A 195 4.89 1.36 -8.98
C VAL A 195 5.10 1.51 -10.49
N GLU A 196 4.56 0.56 -11.25
CA GLU A 196 4.46 0.59 -12.70
C GLU A 196 2.99 0.69 -13.10
N MET A 197 2.65 1.73 -13.87
CA MET A 197 1.28 1.99 -14.30
C MET A 197 1.12 1.70 -15.78
N HIS A 198 0.07 0.94 -16.10
CA HIS A 198 -0.30 0.60 -17.47
C HIS A 198 -1.54 1.40 -17.87
N TRP A 199 -1.32 2.66 -18.23
CA TRP A 199 -2.39 3.54 -18.69
C TRP A 199 -2.99 3.08 -20.02
N MET A 200 -4.29 3.31 -20.18
CA MET A 200 -4.95 3.17 -21.47
C MET A 200 -4.29 4.12 -22.48
N LYS A 201 -3.93 3.58 -23.65
CA LYS A 201 -3.36 4.38 -24.73
C LYS A 201 -4.42 5.36 -25.24
N LYS A 202 -4.00 6.57 -25.65
CA LYS A 202 -4.91 7.60 -26.19
C LYS A 202 -5.82 7.09 -27.32
N VAL A 203 -5.28 6.25 -28.20
CA VAL A 203 -6.03 5.66 -29.33
C VAL A 203 -7.14 4.70 -28.90
N ALA A 204 -7.08 4.18 -27.67
CA ALA A 204 -8.09 3.30 -27.09
C ALA A 204 -9.10 4.06 -26.22
N MET A 205 -8.89 5.36 -25.97
CA MET A 205 -9.82 6.17 -25.19
C MET A 205 -11.08 6.47 -26.00
N ALA A 206 -12.24 6.45 -25.33
CA ALA A 206 -13.49 6.86 -25.95
C ALA A 206 -13.42 8.34 -26.39
N PRO A 207 -14.05 8.72 -27.51
CA PRO A 207 -14.11 10.10 -27.92
C PRO A 207 -14.88 10.95 -26.90
N VAL A 208 -14.49 12.21 -26.80
CA VAL A 208 -15.16 13.19 -25.96
C VAL A 208 -16.52 13.54 -26.57
N SER A 209 -17.59 13.48 -25.76
CA SER A 209 -18.96 13.77 -26.20
C SER A 209 -19.13 15.22 -26.69
N VAL A 210 -20.07 15.43 -27.61
CA VAL A 210 -20.38 16.79 -28.13
C VAL A 210 -20.88 17.69 -27.01
N GLU A 211 -21.76 17.19 -26.14
CA GLU A 211 -22.26 17.90 -24.96
C GLU A 211 -21.11 18.39 -24.06
N PHE A 212 -20.11 17.54 -23.81
CA PHE A 212 -18.95 17.93 -23.02
C PHE A 212 -18.13 19.02 -23.70
N LYS A 213 -17.94 18.93 -25.02
CA LYS A 213 -17.24 19.98 -25.78
C LYS A 213 -17.97 21.32 -25.69
N GLU A 214 -19.31 21.33 -25.78
CA GLU A 214 -20.09 22.55 -25.58
C GLU A 214 -19.94 23.10 -24.15
N LYS A 215 -19.97 22.24 -23.13
CA LYS A 215 -19.69 22.63 -21.74
C LYS A 215 -18.29 23.23 -21.56
N LEU A 216 -17.27 22.72 -22.26
CA LEU A 216 -15.94 23.29 -22.19
C LEU A 216 -15.86 24.71 -22.79
N LYS A 217 -16.66 24.99 -23.84
CA LYS A 217 -16.70 26.32 -24.48
C LYS A 217 -17.30 27.40 -23.56
N THR A 218 -18.12 27.04 -22.57
CA THR A 218 -18.73 28.00 -21.65
C THR A 218 -17.79 28.46 -20.54
N LYS A 219 -16.65 27.78 -20.34
CA LYS A 219 -15.67 28.15 -19.31
C LYS A 219 -15.00 29.48 -19.69
N THR A 220 -14.75 30.32 -18.68
CA THR A 220 -14.17 31.66 -18.91
C THR A 220 -12.99 31.97 -18.00
N LYS A 221 -12.79 31.20 -16.93
CA LYS A 221 -11.75 31.45 -15.93
C LYS A 221 -10.57 30.50 -16.09
N ALA A 222 -9.36 31.05 -15.96
CA ALA A 222 -8.15 30.27 -16.20
C ALA A 222 -7.94 29.19 -15.13
N ALA A 223 -7.74 29.57 -13.87
CA ALA A 223 -7.48 28.59 -12.81
C ALA A 223 -8.07 28.97 -11.46
N ALA A 224 -8.51 27.96 -10.70
CA ALA A 224 -8.85 28.08 -9.29
C ALA A 224 -7.79 27.42 -8.41
N TRP A 225 -7.63 27.91 -7.18
CA TRP A 225 -6.78 27.28 -6.17
C TRP A 225 -7.45 27.33 -4.79
N PHE A 226 -7.82 26.19 -4.23
CA PHE A 226 -8.38 26.13 -2.88
C PHE A 226 -7.28 25.80 -1.89
N VAL A 227 -7.05 26.70 -0.93
CA VAL A 227 -5.90 26.63 -0.04
C VAL A 227 -6.16 27.31 1.31
N SER A 228 -5.87 26.59 2.39
CA SER A 228 -5.96 27.09 3.77
C SER A 228 -4.62 27.09 4.51
N ASN A 229 -3.66 26.24 4.11
CA ASN A 229 -2.30 26.30 4.64
C ASN A 229 -1.46 27.24 3.78
N CYS A 230 -1.11 28.40 4.35
CA CYS A 230 -0.40 29.50 3.70
C CYS A 230 1.11 29.49 3.95
N TYR A 231 1.60 28.48 4.70
CA TYR A 231 3.01 28.30 5.04
C TYR A 231 3.38 26.84 4.78
N SER A 232 3.31 26.45 3.51
CA SER A 232 3.63 25.09 3.10
C SER A 232 5.14 24.82 3.08
N ARG A 233 5.53 23.57 3.36
CA ARG A 233 6.93 23.13 3.18
C ARG A 233 7.34 23.01 1.71
N SER A 234 6.39 23.02 0.79
CA SER A 234 6.61 23.04 -0.66
C SER A 234 6.97 24.41 -1.24
N GLY A 235 6.70 25.50 -0.49
CA GLY A 235 6.82 26.86 -1.00
C GLY A 235 5.84 27.21 -2.13
N ARG A 236 4.76 26.43 -2.30
CA ARG A 236 3.77 26.60 -3.38
C ARG A 236 3.16 27.99 -3.44
N GLU A 237 3.07 28.70 -2.31
CA GLU A 237 2.55 30.06 -2.22
C GLU A 237 3.42 31.04 -3.01
N GLN A 238 4.75 30.90 -2.91
CA GLN A 238 5.69 31.73 -3.67
C GLN A 238 5.62 31.42 -5.16
N PHE A 239 5.45 30.14 -5.51
CA PHE A 239 5.25 29.72 -6.89
C PHE A 239 3.98 30.34 -7.48
N VAL A 240 2.84 30.23 -6.77
CA VAL A 240 1.56 30.79 -7.24
C VAL A 240 1.61 32.31 -7.34
N LYS A 241 2.30 33.00 -6.42
CA LYS A 241 2.51 34.46 -6.52
C LYS A 241 3.19 34.83 -7.85
N LYS A 242 4.31 34.18 -8.17
CA LYS A 242 5.04 34.40 -9.43
C LYS A 242 4.21 34.00 -10.64
N LEU A 243 3.50 32.88 -10.59
CA LEU A 243 2.63 32.41 -11.67
C LEU A 243 1.52 33.42 -11.96
N LYS A 244 0.87 33.95 -10.92
CA LYS A 244 -0.18 34.98 -11.05
C LYS A 244 0.34 36.24 -11.74
N GLU A 245 1.55 36.70 -11.39
CA GLU A 245 2.19 37.85 -12.06
C GLU A 245 2.46 37.60 -13.55
N LYS A 246 2.89 36.38 -13.91
CA LYS A 246 3.09 36.01 -15.32
C LYS A 246 1.78 35.90 -16.09
N LEU A 247 0.76 35.27 -15.52
CA LEU A 247 -0.55 35.09 -16.17
C LEU A 247 -1.30 36.39 -16.41
N LYS A 248 -1.13 37.40 -15.55
CA LYS A 248 -1.69 38.75 -15.76
C LYS A 248 -1.31 39.34 -17.12
N LYS A 249 -0.09 39.08 -17.61
CA LYS A 249 0.36 39.56 -18.93
C LYS A 249 -0.46 38.99 -20.09
N HIS A 250 -1.09 37.84 -19.87
CA HIS A 250 -1.96 37.17 -20.83
C HIS A 250 -3.44 37.38 -20.54
N LYS A 251 -3.80 38.34 -19.66
CA LYS A 251 -5.17 38.57 -19.20
C LYS A 251 -5.81 37.33 -18.55
N LEU A 252 -5.00 36.46 -17.96
CA LEU A 252 -5.43 35.28 -17.21
C LEU A 252 -5.29 35.53 -15.71
N SER A 253 -6.24 35.04 -14.91
CA SER A 253 -6.24 35.15 -13.45
C SER A 253 -6.23 33.79 -12.76
N ILE A 254 -5.66 33.77 -11.57
CA ILE A 254 -5.81 32.66 -10.61
C ILE A 254 -6.70 33.16 -9.48
N ASP A 255 -7.85 32.53 -9.32
CA ASP A 255 -8.80 32.79 -8.24
C ASP A 255 -8.43 31.91 -7.05
N ILE A 256 -8.09 32.53 -5.92
CA ILE A 256 -7.58 31.85 -4.72
C ILE A 256 -8.66 31.86 -3.65
N TYR A 257 -9.11 30.66 -3.26
CA TYR A 257 -10.15 30.44 -2.27
C TYR A 257 -9.58 29.88 -0.97
N GLY A 258 -10.09 30.33 0.16
CA GLY A 258 -9.72 29.85 1.48
C GLY A 258 -9.02 30.92 2.31
N ASP A 259 -8.12 30.50 3.19
CA ASP A 259 -7.47 31.41 4.15
C ASP A 259 -6.29 32.14 3.54
N CYS A 260 -5.72 31.63 2.44
CA CYS A 260 -4.59 32.25 1.74
C CYS A 260 -5.01 33.14 0.57
N GLY A 261 -6.31 33.40 0.42
CA GLY A 261 -6.89 34.18 -0.66
C GLY A 261 -8.04 35.06 -0.19
N THR A 262 -8.55 35.87 -1.12
CA THR A 262 -9.66 36.79 -0.85
C THR A 262 -11.04 36.15 -1.08
N LEU A 263 -11.09 35.05 -1.84
CA LEU A 263 -12.33 34.34 -2.12
C LEU A 263 -12.57 33.26 -1.07
N LYS A 264 -13.83 32.87 -0.87
CA LYS A 264 -14.22 31.90 0.16
C LYS A 264 -14.93 30.71 -0.45
N CYS A 265 -14.48 29.54 -0.02
CA CYS A 265 -15.16 28.27 -0.23
C CYS A 265 -15.19 27.53 1.12
N PRO A 266 -16.17 27.83 2.00
CA PRO A 266 -16.25 27.16 3.29
C PRO A 266 -16.64 25.70 3.08
N ARG A 267 -16.15 24.80 3.95
CA ARG A 267 -16.42 23.35 3.87
C ARG A 267 -17.91 23.00 3.80
N LYS A 268 -18.78 23.79 4.44
CA LYS A 268 -20.24 23.61 4.38
C LYS A 268 -20.84 23.81 2.97
N LYS A 269 -20.10 24.45 2.06
CA LYS A 269 -20.49 24.74 0.67
C LYS A 269 -19.60 24.03 -0.35
N GLN A 270 -18.93 22.95 0.05
CA GLN A 270 -17.95 22.27 -0.79
C GLN A 270 -18.53 21.88 -2.16
N ASP A 271 -19.76 21.33 -2.18
CA ASP A 271 -20.45 20.91 -3.41
C ASP A 271 -20.75 22.08 -4.36
N GLU A 272 -21.10 23.25 -3.83
CA GLU A 272 -21.28 24.46 -4.63
C GLU A 272 -19.95 24.90 -5.26
N CYS A 273 -18.87 24.86 -4.48
CA CYS A 273 -17.55 25.24 -4.96
C CYS A 273 -17.00 24.29 -6.01
N THR A 274 -17.21 22.98 -5.87
CA THR A 274 -16.74 22.01 -6.87
C THR A 274 -17.53 22.13 -8.17
N LYS A 275 -18.85 22.36 -8.11
CA LYS A 275 -19.66 22.71 -9.29
C LYS A 275 -19.20 24.00 -9.96
N MET A 276 -18.72 24.98 -9.19
CA MET A 276 -18.13 26.20 -9.74
C MET A 276 -16.81 25.91 -10.49
N ILE A 277 -15.95 25.01 -9.98
CA ILE A 277 -14.77 24.51 -10.74
C ILE A 277 -15.24 23.94 -12.08
N GLU A 278 -16.27 23.09 -12.05
CA GLU A 278 -16.83 22.43 -13.21
C GLU A 278 -17.35 23.40 -14.27
N ARG A 279 -18.06 24.44 -13.84
CA ARG A 279 -18.69 25.40 -14.73
C ARG A 279 -17.72 26.43 -15.29
N ASP A 280 -16.84 26.97 -14.45
CA ASP A 280 -16.18 28.24 -14.75
C ASP A 280 -14.70 28.09 -15.15
N TYR A 281 -14.01 27.07 -14.62
CA TYR A 281 -12.54 27.01 -14.66
C TYR A 281 -12.01 25.97 -15.64
N TYR A 282 -11.02 26.36 -16.45
CA TYR A 282 -10.27 25.42 -17.30
C TYR A 282 -9.31 24.56 -16.49
N PHE A 283 -8.60 25.18 -15.54
CA PHE A 283 -7.55 24.55 -14.74
C PHE A 283 -7.83 24.64 -13.24
N TYR A 284 -7.19 23.76 -12.48
CA TYR A 284 -7.16 23.83 -11.02
C TYR A 284 -5.75 23.55 -10.53
N LEU A 285 -5.27 24.33 -9.55
CA LEU A 285 -3.95 24.11 -8.96
C LEU A 285 -4.00 23.05 -7.86
N SER A 286 -3.70 21.80 -8.22
CA SER A 286 -3.63 20.64 -7.31
C SER A 286 -2.27 20.58 -6.60
N PHE A 287 -1.87 21.67 -5.95
CA PHE A 287 -0.52 21.81 -5.39
C PHE A 287 -0.44 21.23 -3.99
N GLU A 288 0.47 20.27 -3.79
CA GLU A 288 0.69 19.64 -2.49
C GLU A 288 1.44 20.56 -1.53
N ASN A 289 1.22 20.36 -0.23
CA ASN A 289 1.84 21.18 0.80
C ASN A 289 3.32 20.80 1.09
N SER A 290 3.81 19.72 0.49
CA SER A 290 5.18 19.22 0.65
C SER A 290 5.59 18.35 -0.54
N PHE A 291 6.90 18.21 -0.72
CA PHE A 291 7.49 17.36 -1.75
C PHE A 291 7.86 16.00 -1.17
N ALA A 292 6.90 15.07 -1.16
CA ALA A 292 7.15 13.69 -0.74
C ALA A 292 6.82 12.70 -1.86
N GLU A 293 7.64 11.67 -1.98
CA GLU A 293 7.44 10.58 -2.94
C GLU A 293 6.07 9.92 -2.71
N ASP A 294 5.32 9.68 -3.77
CA ASP A 294 3.96 9.10 -3.79
C ASP A 294 2.88 9.92 -3.04
N TYR A 295 3.20 11.11 -2.51
CA TYR A 295 2.26 11.92 -1.75
C TYR A 295 1.33 12.69 -2.70
N VAL A 296 0.18 12.08 -2.99
CA VAL A 296 -0.91 12.66 -3.78
C VAL A 296 -2.19 12.60 -2.97
N THR A 297 -2.83 13.75 -2.79
CA THR A 297 -3.96 13.91 -1.88
C THR A 297 -5.29 14.19 -2.60
N GLU A 298 -6.34 14.47 -1.84
CA GLU A 298 -7.67 14.86 -2.37
C GLU A 298 -7.62 16.05 -3.34
N LYS A 299 -6.55 16.85 -3.29
CA LYS A 299 -6.35 18.03 -4.16
C LYS A 299 -6.38 17.69 -5.64
N LEU A 300 -5.94 16.48 -6.01
CA LEU A 300 -5.99 16.01 -7.39
C LEU A 300 -7.41 15.63 -7.82
N LEU A 301 -8.25 15.21 -6.87
CA LEU A 301 -9.61 14.75 -7.16
C LEU A 301 -10.57 15.90 -7.49
N TYR A 302 -10.38 17.09 -6.89
CA TYR A 302 -11.24 18.24 -7.16
C TYR A 302 -11.39 18.53 -8.67
N PRO A 303 -10.31 18.71 -9.47
CA PRO A 303 -10.46 18.94 -10.90
C PRO A 303 -10.91 17.69 -11.68
N LEU A 304 -10.38 16.51 -11.36
CA LEU A 304 -10.67 15.27 -12.10
C LEU A 304 -12.15 14.89 -12.02
N GLN A 305 -12.81 15.20 -10.90
CA GLN A 305 -14.23 14.96 -10.69
C GLN A 305 -15.12 16.12 -11.15
N ASN A 306 -14.53 17.25 -11.58
CA ASN A 306 -15.25 18.48 -11.92
C ASN A 306 -14.71 19.10 -13.21
N ASN A 307 -14.47 18.28 -14.25
CA ASN A 307 -14.26 18.74 -15.62
C ASN A 307 -13.24 19.88 -15.79
N ALA A 308 -12.18 19.85 -14.99
CA ALA A 308 -11.07 20.79 -15.06
C ALA A 308 -9.75 20.01 -15.14
N VAL A 309 -8.74 20.63 -15.72
CA VAL A 309 -7.41 20.02 -15.85
C VAL A 309 -6.59 20.31 -14.60
N PRO A 310 -6.13 19.30 -13.84
CA PRO A 310 -5.22 19.53 -12.73
C PRO A 310 -3.86 20.03 -13.24
N ILE A 311 -3.38 21.13 -12.66
CA ILE A 311 -1.98 21.52 -12.70
C ILE A 311 -1.37 21.05 -11.38
N VAL A 312 -0.40 20.13 -11.47
CA VAL A 312 0.20 19.47 -10.31
C VAL A 312 1.54 20.12 -9.95
N TYR A 313 1.81 20.19 -8.65
CA TYR A 313 3.07 20.64 -8.06
C TYR A 313 3.25 19.87 -6.75
N GLY A 314 4.10 18.86 -6.77
CA GLY A 314 4.27 17.90 -5.68
C GLY A 314 5.43 16.94 -5.95
N GLY A 315 5.78 16.12 -4.96
CA GLY A 315 6.95 15.24 -4.99
C GLY A 315 6.67 13.85 -5.57
N ALA A 316 5.43 13.58 -5.98
CA ALA A 316 5.03 12.31 -6.55
C ALA A 316 5.43 12.21 -8.04
N ASN A 317 5.57 10.97 -8.52
CA ASN A 317 5.64 10.71 -9.94
C ASN A 317 4.22 10.62 -10.52
N TYR A 318 3.75 11.71 -11.14
CA TYR A 318 2.41 11.80 -11.74
C TYR A 318 2.25 11.06 -13.08
N THR A 319 3.29 10.37 -13.56
CA THR A 319 3.12 9.37 -14.64
C THR A 319 2.62 8.02 -14.10
N ARG A 320 2.56 7.86 -12.77
CA ARG A 320 1.90 6.76 -12.05
C ARG A 320 0.51 7.16 -11.55
#